data_AF-K6YVV3-F1
#
_entry.id   AF-K6YVV3-F1
#
_cell.length_a   1.000
_cell.length_b   1.000
_cell.length_c   1.000
_cell.angle_alpha   90.00
_cell.angle_beta   90.00
_cell.angle_gamma   90.00
#
_symmetry.space_group_name_H-M   'P 1'
#
loop_
_entity.id
_entity.type
_entity.pdbx_description
1 polymer ?
#
loop_
_entity_poly.entity_id
_entity_poly.type
_entity_poly.pdbx_seq_one_letter_code
_entity_poly.pdbx_strand_id
1 'polypeptide(L)'
;MNLVTKIILTACILCITFVAGYLAGSNAKLTSILSFAKTENAQTAKQLNSELNTLTVAPTTNPPVDHQNSALDTTNVAKTRALNNTAIILDSGDIIALFNDFVTYSTSNSDYKEYGKKIDDIRKILVSSNSELALLLEYFDQVPIDSQASYMFVSIIMGLPQELSKPAMQRVMENTLVNTDPANLTNFLELVARTGIKSPSITSSLKDIAIFSGKDDEALSALDMLMPYELSHTENQQVTDRLKAAIDSSESADSPYYFSQLLRFSSSTQREQLALDTFNATDANTSMQSIIMDSIQAGTLDRSPALKEALFNIAKQDQNQLQQQALYTLLYRFDLSHDEYNDISRDKNLNIENSRF
;
A
#
# COMPACT_ATOMS: atom_id res chain seq x y z
N MET A 1 21.07 -41.28 -18.15
CA MET A 1 21.03 -39.82 -17.88
C MET A 1 21.18 -39.61 -16.38
N ASN A 2 22.25 -38.94 -15.94
CA ASN A 2 22.61 -38.83 -14.53
C ASN A 2 21.63 -37.89 -13.78
N LEU A 3 21.48 -38.06 -12.45
CA LEU A 3 20.55 -37.31 -11.61
C LEU A 3 20.72 -35.79 -11.75
N VAL A 4 21.97 -35.34 -11.85
CA VAL A 4 22.34 -33.93 -12.05
C VAL A 4 21.80 -33.40 -13.39
N THR A 5 21.87 -34.19 -14.46
CA THR A 5 21.33 -33.81 -15.78
C THR A 5 19.80 -33.70 -15.76
N LYS A 6 19.11 -34.51 -14.95
CA LYS A 6 17.65 -34.41 -14.77
C LYS A 6 17.27 -33.13 -14.02
N ILE A 7 17.98 -32.79 -12.94
CA ILE A 7 17.72 -31.58 -12.15
C ILE A 7 17.93 -30.31 -12.99
N ILE A 8 19.01 -30.25 -13.76
CA ILE A 8 19.29 -29.11 -14.65
C ILE A 8 18.20 -28.98 -15.71
N LEU A 9 17.77 -30.09 -16.33
CA LEU A 9 16.73 -30.06 -17.34
C LEU A 9 15.37 -29.61 -16.77
N THR A 10 15.01 -30.07 -15.56
CA THR A 10 13.79 -29.65 -14.88
C THR A 10 13.82 -28.18 -14.49
N ALA A 11 14.97 -27.66 -14.03
CA ALA A 11 15.16 -26.24 -13.74
C ALA A 11 15.04 -25.38 -15.01
N CYS A 12 15.64 -25.80 -16.13
CA CYS A 12 15.50 -25.09 -17.40
C CYS A 12 14.06 -25.07 -17.92
N ILE A 13 13.32 -26.19 -17.80
CA ILE A 13 11.91 -26.25 -18.20
C ILE A 13 11.05 -25.33 -17.34
N LEU A 14 11.27 -25.29 -16.02
CA LEU A 14 10.56 -24.40 -15.09
C LEU A 14 10.86 -22.91 -15.34
N CYS A 15 12.10 -22.56 -15.66
CA CYS A 15 12.46 -21.18 -15.99
C CYS A 15 11.81 -20.73 -17.31
N ILE A 16 11.77 -21.60 -18.33
CA ILE A 16 11.16 -21.26 -19.62
C ILE A 16 9.64 -21.12 -19.51
N THR A 17 8.96 -21.99 -18.73
CA THR A 17 7.51 -21.87 -18.51
C THR A 17 7.15 -20.64 -17.67
N PHE A 18 7.98 -20.27 -16.69
CA PHE A 18 7.79 -19.04 -15.91
C PHE A 18 7.94 -17.78 -16.77
N VAL A 19 8.98 -17.70 -17.61
CA VAL A 19 9.20 -16.56 -18.53
C VAL A 19 8.10 -16.48 -19.60
N ALA A 20 7.66 -17.61 -20.15
CA ALA A 20 6.55 -17.64 -21.11
C ALA A 20 5.22 -17.21 -20.47
N GLY A 21 4.95 -17.65 -19.23
CA GLY A 21 3.78 -17.22 -18.46
C GLY A 21 3.80 -15.72 -18.13
N TYR A 22 4.98 -15.19 -17.80
CA TYR A 22 5.17 -13.76 -17.53
C TYR A 22 4.97 -12.90 -18.78
N LEU A 23 5.52 -13.30 -19.94
CA LEU A 23 5.29 -12.58 -21.21
C LEU A 23 3.83 -12.66 -21.68
N ALA A 24 3.16 -13.81 -21.51
CA ALA A 24 1.74 -13.95 -21.86
C ALA A 24 0.84 -13.09 -20.97
N GLY A 25 1.12 -13.00 -19.66
CA GLY A 25 0.38 -12.14 -18.71
C GLY A 25 0.59 -10.64 -18.94
N SER A 26 1.81 -10.23 -19.34
CA SER A 26 2.12 -8.84 -19.70
C SER A 26 1.39 -8.39 -20.98
N ASN A 27 1.35 -9.23 -22.00
CA ASN A 27 0.72 -8.89 -23.29
C ASN A 27 -0.82 -8.92 -23.25
N ALA A 28 -1.42 -9.72 -22.37
CA ALA A 28 -2.87 -9.74 -22.15
C ALA A 28 -3.38 -8.40 -21.56
N LYS A 29 -2.59 -7.75 -20.70
CA LYS A 29 -2.90 -6.40 -20.16
C LYS A 29 -2.87 -5.33 -21.25
N LEU A 30 -1.93 -5.40 -22.20
CA LEU A 30 -1.83 -4.39 -23.27
C LEU A 30 -3.01 -4.47 -24.26
N THR A 31 -3.45 -5.69 -24.57
CA THR A 31 -4.54 -5.92 -25.54
C THR A 31 -5.90 -5.46 -24.98
N SER A 32 -6.11 -5.58 -23.67
CA SER A 32 -7.32 -5.10 -22.99
C SER A 32 -7.42 -3.58 -22.93
N ILE A 33 -6.31 -2.84 -22.96
CA ILE A 33 -6.32 -1.37 -22.91
C ILE A 33 -6.60 -0.77 -24.29
N LEU A 34 -6.17 -1.45 -25.35
CA LEU A 34 -6.39 -1.02 -26.74
C LEU A 34 -7.83 -1.25 -27.25
N SER A 35 -8.62 -2.13 -26.61
CA SER A 35 -10.02 -2.39 -27.02
C SER A 35 -11.05 -1.40 -26.46
N PHE A 36 -10.68 -0.52 -25.53
CA PHE A 36 -11.58 0.54 -25.00
C PHE A 36 -11.41 1.90 -25.70
N ALA A 37 -10.41 2.05 -26.58
CA ALA A 37 -10.16 3.28 -27.31
C ALA A 37 -10.72 3.23 -28.74
N LYS A 38 -12.03 3.01 -28.90
CA LYS A 38 -12.71 3.30 -30.18
C LYS A 38 -14.17 3.73 -30.00
N THR A 39 -14.32 5.04 -29.95
CA THR A 39 -15.45 5.85 -30.44
C THR A 39 -16.87 5.53 -29.94
N GLU A 40 -17.38 6.33 -29.00
CA GLU A 40 -18.72 6.90 -29.15
C GLU A 40 -18.76 8.28 -28.48
N ASN A 41 -19.03 9.30 -29.31
CA ASN A 41 -19.09 10.70 -28.93
C ASN A 41 -20.53 11.18 -29.13
N ALA A 42 -20.99 12.04 -28.23
CA ALA A 42 -22.14 12.94 -28.34
C ALA A 42 -23.56 12.32 -28.28
N GLN A 43 -24.19 12.38 -27.10
CA GLN A 43 -25.52 12.99 -26.86
C GLN A 43 -26.08 12.61 -25.47
N THR A 44 -25.57 13.19 -24.38
CA THR A 44 -26.38 13.35 -23.14
C THR A 44 -25.83 14.45 -22.23
N ALA A 45 -25.53 15.62 -22.80
CA ALA A 45 -25.30 16.84 -22.03
C ALA A 45 -26.50 17.78 -22.26
N LYS A 46 -27.58 17.55 -21.52
CA LYS A 46 -28.63 18.53 -21.17
C LYS A 46 -29.68 17.83 -20.30
N GLN A 47 -30.03 18.47 -19.18
CA GLN A 47 -30.99 18.07 -18.13
C GLN A 47 -30.43 17.21 -16.99
N LEU A 48 -29.70 17.85 -16.08
CA LEU A 48 -29.89 17.71 -14.62
C LEU A 48 -29.03 18.76 -13.88
N ASN A 49 -29.28 20.04 -14.20
CA ASN A 49 -28.85 21.17 -13.37
C ASN A 49 -30.12 21.89 -12.92
N SER A 50 -30.73 21.41 -11.85
CA SER A 50 -31.56 22.21 -10.96
C SER A 50 -31.62 21.50 -9.62
N GLU A 51 -31.45 22.28 -8.56
CA GLU A 51 -31.56 21.88 -7.15
C GLU A 51 -30.37 21.11 -6.58
N LEU A 52 -29.33 21.83 -6.16
CA LEU A 52 -28.95 21.92 -4.74
C LEU A 52 -27.76 22.88 -4.60
N ASN A 53 -28.01 24.12 -4.16
CA ASN A 53 -27.03 24.94 -3.46
C ASN A 53 -27.71 26.18 -2.88
N THR A 54 -27.77 26.26 -1.55
CA THR A 54 -27.45 27.45 -0.75
C THR A 54 -27.75 27.14 0.71
N LEU A 55 -26.72 27.05 1.54
CA LEU A 55 -26.81 27.43 2.96
C LEU A 55 -25.43 27.93 3.40
N THR A 56 -25.35 29.26 3.41
CA THR A 56 -24.23 30.06 3.90
C THR A 56 -24.38 30.26 5.41
N VAL A 57 -23.24 30.32 6.09
CA VAL A 57 -23.02 30.38 7.55
C VAL A 57 -23.41 31.73 8.19
N ALA A 58 -23.82 31.69 9.47
CA ALA A 58 -23.47 32.57 10.64
C ALA A 58 -24.68 33.01 11.52
N PRO A 59 -24.51 33.55 12.76
CA PRO A 59 -24.10 32.86 14.01
C PRO A 59 -24.93 33.23 15.30
N THR A 60 -24.70 32.45 16.38
CA THR A 60 -24.83 32.74 17.86
C THR A 60 -26.16 33.15 18.54
N THR A 61 -26.60 32.38 19.55
CA THR A 61 -26.71 32.69 21.02
C THR A 61 -27.69 31.75 21.76
N ASN A 62 -27.26 31.15 22.89
CA ASN A 62 -28.09 30.47 23.92
C ASN A 62 -28.69 31.53 24.90
N PRO A 63 -29.62 31.26 25.86
CA PRO A 63 -30.00 30.00 26.56
C PRO A 63 -31.54 29.90 26.91
N PRO A 64 -31.99 29.26 28.02
CA PRO A 64 -32.24 27.83 28.30
C PRO A 64 -33.76 27.52 28.57
N VAL A 65 -34.14 26.28 28.91
CA VAL A 65 -35.15 25.88 29.96
C VAL A 65 -35.58 24.39 29.84
N ASP A 66 -35.26 23.66 30.91
CA ASP A 66 -35.93 22.58 31.66
C ASP A 66 -36.86 21.48 31.08
N HIS A 67 -36.47 20.26 31.49
CA HIS A 67 -37.24 19.16 32.08
C HIS A 67 -38.52 18.61 31.42
N GLN A 68 -38.49 17.32 31.08
CA GLN A 68 -39.41 16.34 31.71
C GLN A 68 -38.89 14.91 31.65
N ASN A 69 -38.79 14.28 32.82
CA ASN A 69 -38.66 12.85 33.04
C ASN A 69 -39.95 12.12 32.61
N SER A 70 -39.81 10.88 32.14
CA SER A 70 -40.79 9.84 32.49
C SER A 70 -40.11 8.47 32.48
N ALA A 71 -40.32 7.73 33.56
CA ALA A 71 -39.77 6.41 33.85
C ALA A 71 -40.91 5.38 33.98
N LEU A 72 -40.51 4.09 33.93
CA LEU A 72 -41.28 2.84 34.09
C LEU A 72 -42.14 2.42 32.88
N ASP A 73 -42.22 1.14 32.47
CA ASP A 73 -42.31 -0.06 33.31
C ASP A 73 -41.87 -1.35 32.58
N THR A 74 -41.54 -2.37 33.38
CA THR A 74 -40.98 -3.68 33.06
C THR A 74 -42.03 -4.79 32.81
N THR A 75 -41.60 -5.86 32.13
CA THR A 75 -42.07 -7.27 32.17
C THR A 75 -43.35 -7.71 31.43
N ASN A 76 -43.21 -8.59 30.41
CA ASN A 76 -43.45 -10.04 30.57
C ASN A 76 -43.37 -10.89 29.26
N VAL A 77 -42.56 -11.94 29.36
CA VAL A 77 -42.83 -13.38 29.05
C VAL A 77 -43.06 -13.83 27.59
N ALA A 78 -41.96 -14.38 27.05
CA ALA A 78 -41.81 -15.60 26.27
C ALA A 78 -43.05 -16.39 25.82
N LYS A 79 -43.18 -16.58 24.49
CA LYS A 79 -43.96 -17.68 23.90
C LYS A 79 -43.58 -17.97 22.45
N THR A 80 -42.78 -19.02 22.21
CA THR A 80 -42.75 -19.74 20.91
C THR A 80 -42.03 -21.09 21.10
N ARG A 81 -42.78 -22.20 21.20
CA ARG A 81 -43.12 -23.18 20.14
C ARG A 81 -42.00 -24.19 19.85
N ALA A 82 -42.20 -25.42 20.31
CA ALA A 82 -41.47 -26.60 19.84
C ALA A 82 -42.02 -27.06 18.48
N LEU A 83 -41.13 -27.41 17.54
CA LEU A 83 -41.43 -28.29 16.40
C LEU A 83 -40.14 -28.85 15.76
N ASN A 84 -39.89 -30.13 16.09
CA ASN A 84 -39.46 -31.27 15.26
C ASN A 84 -38.29 -31.15 14.24
N ASN A 85 -37.32 -32.05 14.44
CA ASN A 85 -36.22 -32.47 13.55
C ASN A 85 -36.58 -32.58 12.06
N THR A 86 -35.72 -32.06 11.16
CA THR A 86 -34.76 -32.83 10.32
C THR A 86 -33.83 -31.85 9.60
N ALA A 87 -32.56 -32.23 9.40
CA ALA A 87 -31.43 -31.50 8.79
C ALA A 87 -30.64 -30.61 9.77
N ILE A 88 -29.32 -30.73 9.70
CA ILE A 88 -28.32 -30.30 10.69
C ILE A 88 -28.46 -28.80 10.97
N ILE A 89 -29.04 -28.45 12.12
CA ILE A 89 -28.93 -27.13 12.71
C ILE A 89 -27.84 -27.28 13.77
N LEU A 90 -26.62 -26.83 13.46
CA LEU A 90 -25.64 -26.53 14.50
C LEU A 90 -26.21 -25.37 15.30
N ASP A 91 -26.70 -25.67 16.49
CA ASP A 91 -26.98 -24.66 17.51
C ASP A 91 -25.63 -24.18 18.05
N SER A 92 -25.02 -23.22 17.34
CA SER A 92 -23.72 -22.57 17.62
C SER A 92 -23.91 -21.04 17.63
N GLY A 93 -24.97 -20.58 18.29
CA GLY A 93 -25.76 -19.39 17.94
C GLY A 93 -25.14 -17.99 18.11
N ASP A 94 -23.81 -17.85 18.27
CA ASP A 94 -23.16 -16.54 18.25
C ASP A 94 -21.79 -16.62 17.55
N ILE A 95 -21.68 -16.01 16.38
CA ILE A 95 -20.43 -15.92 15.61
C ILE A 95 -19.30 -15.25 16.41
N ILE A 96 -19.64 -14.33 17.32
CA ILE A 96 -18.68 -13.64 18.18
C ILE A 96 -18.10 -14.63 19.20
N ALA A 97 -18.95 -15.47 19.80
CA ALA A 97 -18.49 -16.52 20.72
C ALA A 97 -17.57 -17.51 20.01
N LEU A 98 -17.93 -17.97 18.80
CA LEU A 98 -17.08 -18.86 18.00
C LEU A 98 -15.73 -18.21 17.65
N PHE A 99 -15.73 -16.93 17.31
CA PHE A 99 -14.52 -16.18 17.02
C PHE A 99 -13.63 -16.05 18.27
N ASN A 100 -14.18 -15.67 19.42
CA ASN A 100 -13.43 -15.53 20.67
C ASN A 100 -12.86 -16.86 21.18
N ASP A 101 -13.63 -17.94 21.04
CA ASP A 101 -13.16 -19.31 21.33
C ASP A 101 -12.00 -19.69 20.42
N PHE A 102 -12.08 -19.33 19.13
CA PHE A 102 -11.00 -19.56 18.18
C PHE A 102 -9.75 -18.74 18.51
N VAL A 103 -9.89 -17.46 18.86
CA VAL A 103 -8.77 -16.61 19.29
C VAL A 103 -8.09 -17.23 20.52
N THR A 104 -8.86 -17.63 21.53
CA THR A 104 -8.33 -18.30 22.73
C THR A 104 -7.56 -19.56 22.37
N TYR A 105 -8.17 -20.43 21.54
CA TYR A 105 -7.55 -21.66 21.06
C TYR A 105 -6.22 -21.39 20.33
N SER A 106 -6.15 -20.36 19.50
CA SER A 106 -4.95 -20.01 18.72
C SER A 106 -3.74 -19.60 19.57
N THR A 107 -3.98 -19.14 20.81
CA THR A 107 -2.92 -18.70 21.73
C THR A 107 -2.37 -19.82 22.61
N SER A 108 -3.05 -20.97 22.66
CA SER A 108 -2.66 -22.15 23.42
C SER A 108 -2.09 -23.22 22.48
N ASN A 109 -0.82 -23.60 22.62
CA ASN A 109 -0.06 -24.60 21.83
C ASN A 109 -0.93 -25.65 21.07
N SER A 110 -1.51 -25.23 19.93
CA SER A 110 -2.73 -25.82 19.37
C SER A 110 -2.44 -26.80 18.23
N ASP A 111 -3.24 -27.87 18.12
CA ASP A 111 -3.22 -28.77 16.96
C ASP A 111 -3.62 -28.00 15.69
N TYR A 112 -2.73 -28.02 14.70
CA TYR A 112 -2.88 -27.36 13.41
C TYR A 112 -4.10 -27.86 12.61
N LYS A 113 -4.46 -29.14 12.74
CA LYS A 113 -5.62 -29.71 12.05
C LYS A 113 -6.92 -29.18 12.62
N GLU A 114 -7.01 -29.09 13.93
CA GLU A 114 -8.19 -28.54 14.61
C GLU A 114 -8.27 -27.01 14.44
N TYR A 115 -7.12 -26.33 14.40
CA TYR A 115 -7.03 -24.92 14.04
C TYR A 115 -7.67 -24.64 12.66
N GLY A 116 -7.25 -25.38 11.62
CA GLY A 116 -7.82 -25.23 10.27
C GLY A 116 -9.32 -25.51 10.22
N LYS A 117 -9.77 -26.55 10.94
CA LYS A 117 -11.20 -26.88 11.02
C LYS A 117 -12.03 -25.73 11.62
N LYS A 118 -11.57 -25.12 12.72
CA LYS A 118 -12.28 -24.01 13.38
C LYS A 118 -12.41 -22.80 12.45
N ILE A 119 -11.35 -22.45 11.73
CA ILE A 119 -11.40 -21.39 10.70
C ILE A 119 -12.42 -21.74 9.62
N ASP A 120 -12.37 -22.95 9.08
CA ASP A 120 -13.27 -23.37 8.00
C ASP A 120 -14.75 -23.36 8.44
N ASP A 121 -15.02 -23.74 9.69
CA ASP A 121 -16.37 -23.75 10.24
C ASP A 121 -16.89 -22.31 10.42
N ILE A 122 -16.07 -21.38 10.92
CA ILE A 122 -16.40 -19.95 10.95
C ILE A 122 -16.67 -19.43 9.53
N ARG A 123 -15.77 -19.68 8.57
CA ARG A 123 -15.92 -19.20 7.19
C ARG A 123 -17.19 -19.74 6.52
N LYS A 124 -17.56 -21.00 6.73
CA LYS A 124 -18.82 -21.56 6.19
C LYS A 124 -20.05 -20.82 6.70
N ILE A 125 -20.07 -20.44 7.98
CA ILE A 125 -21.15 -19.64 8.57
C ILE A 125 -21.20 -18.27 7.89
N LEU A 126 -20.06 -17.59 7.79
CA LEU A 126 -19.96 -16.26 7.19
C LEU A 126 -20.36 -16.23 5.71
N VAL A 127 -20.02 -17.26 4.94
CA VAL A 127 -20.44 -17.41 3.53
C VAL A 127 -21.95 -17.61 3.41
N SER A 128 -22.55 -18.29 4.38
CA SER A 128 -23.97 -18.67 4.33
C SER A 128 -24.89 -17.64 4.99
N SER A 129 -24.34 -16.66 5.72
CA SER A 129 -25.13 -15.70 6.51
C SER A 129 -24.53 -14.29 6.51
N ASN A 130 -25.18 -13.39 5.77
CA ASN A 130 -24.82 -11.98 5.73
C ASN A 130 -24.99 -11.28 7.10
N SER A 131 -25.92 -11.74 7.95
CA SER A 131 -26.11 -11.15 9.28
C SER A 131 -24.97 -11.51 10.22
N GLU A 132 -24.48 -12.75 10.19
CA GLU A 132 -23.32 -13.16 10.98
C GLU A 132 -22.05 -12.47 10.52
N LEU A 133 -21.89 -12.28 9.20
CA LEU A 133 -20.81 -11.46 8.68
C LEU A 133 -20.90 -10.02 9.21
N ALA A 134 -22.05 -9.37 9.08
CA ALA A 134 -22.23 -8.00 9.57
C ALA A 134 -21.93 -7.86 11.08
N LEU A 135 -22.41 -8.80 11.91
CA LEU A 135 -22.16 -8.83 13.35
C LEU A 135 -20.67 -8.96 13.66
N LEU A 136 -19.96 -9.85 12.96
CA LEU A 136 -18.53 -10.02 13.18
C LEU A 136 -17.74 -8.77 12.75
N LEU A 137 -18.13 -8.12 11.64
CA LEU A 137 -17.49 -6.87 11.20
C LEU A 137 -17.73 -5.72 12.21
N GLU A 138 -18.92 -5.62 12.79
CA GLU A 138 -19.22 -4.63 13.84
C GLU A 138 -18.46 -4.92 15.14
N TYR A 139 -18.31 -6.19 15.50
CA TYR A 139 -17.53 -6.60 16.67
C TYR A 139 -16.05 -6.17 16.55
N PHE A 140 -15.50 -6.11 15.33
CA PHE A 140 -14.11 -5.71 15.10
C PHE A 140 -13.80 -4.30 15.60
N ASP A 141 -14.77 -3.38 15.65
CA ASP A 141 -14.57 -2.02 16.16
C ASP A 141 -14.14 -2.00 17.64
N GLN A 142 -14.36 -3.10 18.37
CA GLN A 142 -13.97 -3.28 19.77
C GLN A 142 -12.63 -4.01 19.93
N VAL A 143 -12.03 -4.49 18.84
CA VAL A 143 -10.82 -5.31 18.85
C VAL A 143 -9.58 -4.42 18.67
N PRO A 144 -8.61 -4.43 19.60
CA PRO A 144 -7.36 -3.69 19.42
C PRO A 144 -6.60 -4.15 18.16
N ILE A 145 -6.13 -3.20 17.33
CA ILE A 145 -5.57 -3.51 16.01
C ILE A 145 -4.31 -4.39 16.07
N ASP A 146 -3.54 -4.26 17.14
CA ASP A 146 -2.29 -4.96 17.43
C ASP A 146 -2.49 -6.32 18.11
N SER A 147 -3.74 -6.66 18.45
CA SER A 147 -4.07 -7.93 19.11
C SER A 147 -4.04 -9.13 18.15
N GLN A 148 -3.80 -10.32 18.72
CA GLN A 148 -3.95 -11.59 18.00
C GLN A 148 -5.36 -11.74 17.39
N ALA A 149 -6.39 -11.24 18.08
CA ALA A 149 -7.76 -11.24 17.57
C ALA A 149 -7.86 -10.47 16.25
N SER A 150 -7.23 -9.31 16.13
CA SER A 150 -7.21 -8.53 14.88
C SER A 150 -6.60 -9.32 13.72
N TYR A 151 -5.44 -9.96 13.93
CA TYR A 151 -4.81 -10.81 12.91
C TYR A 151 -5.69 -11.98 12.48
N MET A 152 -6.34 -12.63 13.46
CA MET A 152 -7.26 -13.74 13.19
C MET A 152 -8.49 -13.29 12.43
N PHE A 153 -9.06 -12.15 12.78
CA PHE A 153 -10.18 -11.54 12.08
C PHE A 153 -9.81 -11.29 10.61
N VAL A 154 -8.71 -10.58 10.36
CA VAL A 154 -8.25 -10.31 8.99
C VAL A 154 -8.03 -11.61 8.22
N SER A 155 -7.41 -12.62 8.83
CA SER A 155 -7.19 -13.94 8.20
C SER A 155 -8.50 -14.65 7.85
N ILE A 156 -9.50 -14.60 8.74
CA ILE A 156 -10.82 -15.20 8.50
C ILE A 156 -11.50 -14.52 7.33
N ILE A 157 -11.63 -13.18 7.36
CA ILE A 157 -12.32 -12.41 6.32
C ILE A 157 -11.58 -12.51 4.98
N MET A 158 -10.26 -12.37 4.97
CA MET A 158 -9.46 -12.46 3.75
C MET A 158 -9.51 -13.85 3.10
N GLY A 159 -9.81 -14.89 3.88
CA GLY A 159 -9.98 -16.26 3.37
C GLY A 159 -11.41 -16.60 2.92
N LEU A 160 -12.35 -15.65 2.95
CA LEU A 160 -13.66 -15.82 2.31
C LEU A 160 -13.55 -15.72 0.78
N PRO A 161 -14.57 -16.15 0.01
CA PRO A 161 -14.66 -15.87 -1.42
C PRO A 161 -14.47 -14.38 -1.72
N GLN A 162 -13.81 -14.04 -2.83
CA GLN A 162 -13.40 -12.66 -3.15
C GLN A 162 -14.57 -11.68 -3.18
N GLU A 163 -15.75 -12.15 -3.57
CA GLU A 163 -17.00 -11.39 -3.64
C GLU A 163 -17.50 -10.94 -2.26
N LEU A 164 -17.07 -11.61 -1.18
CA LEU A 164 -17.40 -11.28 0.20
C LEU A 164 -16.21 -10.64 0.93
N SER A 165 -15.01 -11.19 0.74
CA SER A 165 -13.77 -10.79 1.40
C SER A 165 -13.44 -9.32 1.17
N LYS A 166 -13.38 -8.89 -0.10
CA LYS A 166 -12.97 -7.52 -0.43
C LYS A 166 -13.98 -6.47 0.05
N PRO A 167 -15.31 -6.60 -0.20
CA PRO A 167 -16.28 -5.64 0.33
C PRO A 167 -16.33 -5.60 1.86
N ALA A 168 -16.18 -6.75 2.54
CA ALA A 168 -16.17 -6.81 3.99
C ALA A 168 -14.99 -6.05 4.59
N MET A 169 -13.76 -6.30 4.10
CA MET A 169 -12.58 -5.58 4.58
C MET A 169 -12.59 -4.11 4.19
N GLN A 170 -13.12 -3.75 3.02
CA GLN A 170 -13.31 -2.36 2.65
C GLN A 170 -14.21 -1.64 3.65
N ARG A 171 -15.35 -2.26 4.04
CA ARG A 171 -16.25 -1.70 5.05
C ARG A 171 -15.56 -1.51 6.40
N VAL A 172 -14.73 -2.45 6.83
CA VAL A 172 -13.96 -2.34 8.07
C VAL A 172 -13.01 -1.13 8.02
N MET A 173 -12.28 -0.95 6.92
CA MET A 173 -11.36 0.20 6.75
C MET A 173 -12.12 1.53 6.65
N GLU A 174 -13.27 1.56 5.98
CA GLU A 174 -14.09 2.76 5.88
C GLU A 174 -14.68 3.12 7.25
N ASN A 175 -15.10 2.15 8.03
CA ASN A 175 -15.61 2.36 9.39
C ASN A 175 -14.53 2.94 10.32
N THR A 176 -13.27 2.50 10.22
CA THR A 176 -12.21 3.09 11.05
C THR A 176 -12.06 4.59 10.77
N LEU A 177 -12.21 5.04 9.52
CA LEU A 177 -12.09 6.47 9.17
C LEU A 177 -13.25 7.35 9.65
N VAL A 178 -14.44 6.80 9.91
CA VAL A 178 -15.62 7.58 10.34
C VAL A 178 -15.51 8.04 11.79
N ASN A 179 -14.76 7.31 12.62
CA ASN A 179 -14.63 7.60 14.04
C ASN A 179 -13.50 8.64 14.27
N THR A 180 -13.76 9.68 15.06
CA THR A 180 -12.83 10.83 15.25
C THR A 180 -11.66 10.57 16.22
N ASP A 181 -11.45 9.32 16.66
CA ASP A 181 -10.30 8.97 17.50
C ASP A 181 -8.99 9.08 16.70
N PRO A 182 -7.98 9.84 17.18
CA PRO A 182 -6.66 9.89 16.54
C PRO A 182 -6.00 8.52 16.29
N ALA A 183 -6.32 7.48 17.07
CA ALA A 183 -5.81 6.13 16.85
C ALA A 183 -6.37 5.48 15.57
N ASN A 184 -7.53 5.93 15.10
CA ASN A 184 -8.20 5.29 13.97
C ASN A 184 -7.50 5.47 12.64
N LEU A 185 -6.77 6.58 12.48
CA LEU A 185 -5.96 6.81 11.29
C LEU A 185 -4.81 5.79 11.21
N THR A 186 -4.13 5.56 12.33
CA THR A 186 -3.10 4.51 12.43
C THR A 186 -3.70 3.12 12.18
N ASN A 187 -4.87 2.82 12.76
CA ASN A 187 -5.56 1.55 12.54
C ASN A 187 -5.95 1.34 11.07
N PHE A 188 -6.44 2.40 10.42
CA PHE A 188 -6.75 2.40 8.99
C PHE A 188 -5.52 2.06 8.15
N LEU A 189 -4.41 2.78 8.36
CA LEU A 189 -3.16 2.56 7.62
C LEU A 189 -2.65 1.12 7.82
N GLU A 190 -2.68 0.62 9.05
CA GLU A 190 -2.28 -0.74 9.38
C GLU A 190 -3.14 -1.79 8.66
N LEU A 191 -4.46 -1.61 8.61
CA LEU A 191 -5.38 -2.50 7.89
C LEU A 191 -5.11 -2.50 6.38
N VAL A 192 -4.89 -1.33 5.79
CA VAL A 192 -4.58 -1.21 4.36
C VAL A 192 -3.24 -1.87 4.06
N ALA A 193 -2.21 -1.64 4.89
CA ALA A 193 -0.89 -2.27 4.75
C ALA A 193 -0.96 -3.79 4.80
N ARG A 194 -1.68 -4.35 5.78
CA ARG A 194 -1.81 -5.79 6.00
C ARG A 194 -2.57 -6.50 4.89
N THR A 195 -3.57 -5.85 4.30
CA THR A 195 -4.49 -6.50 3.35
C THR A 195 -4.15 -6.22 1.89
N GLY A 196 -3.51 -5.08 1.60
CA GLY A 196 -3.29 -4.61 0.23
C GLY A 196 -4.58 -4.27 -0.54
N ILE A 197 -5.72 -4.17 0.15
CA ILE A 197 -7.00 -3.86 -0.51
C ILE A 197 -7.01 -2.41 -0.97
N LYS A 198 -7.41 -2.23 -2.24
CA LYS A 198 -7.59 -0.93 -2.87
C LYS A 198 -9.01 -0.77 -3.39
N SER A 199 -9.58 0.39 -3.09
CA SER A 199 -10.85 0.92 -3.62
C SER A 199 -10.69 2.44 -3.87
N PRO A 200 -11.57 3.07 -4.67
CA PRO A 200 -11.52 4.52 -4.86
C PRO A 200 -11.61 5.31 -3.55
N SER A 201 -12.42 4.85 -2.58
CA SER A 201 -12.54 5.47 -1.25
C SER A 201 -11.23 5.35 -0.46
N ILE A 202 -10.67 4.14 -0.34
CA ILE A 202 -9.39 3.91 0.36
C ILE A 202 -8.26 4.72 -0.28
N THR A 203 -8.17 4.73 -1.61
CA THR A 203 -7.16 5.53 -2.32
C THR A 203 -7.37 7.02 -2.07
N SER A 204 -8.61 7.52 -2.06
CA SER A 204 -8.88 8.92 -1.71
C SER A 204 -8.43 9.24 -0.29
N SER A 205 -8.75 8.39 0.68
CA SER A 205 -8.33 8.59 2.07
C SER A 205 -6.81 8.56 2.22
N LEU A 206 -6.11 7.63 1.56
CA LEU A 206 -4.65 7.62 1.56
C LEU A 206 -4.06 8.92 1.00
N LYS A 207 -4.64 9.49 -0.07
CA LYS A 207 -4.20 10.79 -0.60
C LYS A 207 -4.39 11.90 0.42
N ASP A 208 -5.56 11.94 1.05
CA ASP A 208 -5.87 12.95 2.06
C ASP A 208 -4.89 12.86 3.23
N ILE A 209 -4.53 11.65 3.67
CA ILE A 209 -3.56 11.41 4.73
C ILE A 209 -2.16 11.85 4.30
N ALA A 210 -1.72 11.45 3.11
CA ALA A 210 -0.41 11.82 2.56
C ALA A 210 -0.22 13.34 2.44
N ILE A 211 -1.29 14.07 2.13
CA ILE A 211 -1.25 15.53 1.93
C ILE A 211 -1.45 16.26 3.27
N PHE A 212 -2.45 15.87 4.05
CA PHE A 212 -2.98 16.67 5.16
C PHE A 212 -2.70 16.13 6.57
N SER A 213 -2.09 14.94 6.73
CA SER A 213 -1.81 14.43 8.07
C SER A 213 -0.89 15.39 8.85
N GLY A 214 -1.17 15.55 10.15
CA GLY A 214 -0.32 16.30 11.06
C GLY A 214 0.91 15.53 11.54
N LYS A 215 1.03 14.22 11.23
CA LYS A 215 2.15 13.37 11.59
C LYS A 215 2.85 12.85 10.35
N ASP A 216 4.18 12.97 10.30
CA ASP A 216 4.93 12.57 9.12
C ASP A 216 4.95 11.06 8.91
N ASP A 217 4.99 10.26 9.98
CA ASP A 217 4.96 8.79 9.91
C ASP A 217 3.69 8.27 9.22
N GLU A 218 2.54 8.90 9.48
CA GLU A 218 1.26 8.56 8.87
C GLU A 218 1.23 8.98 7.39
N ALA A 219 1.75 10.17 7.08
CA ALA A 219 1.87 10.66 5.71
C ALA A 219 2.79 9.75 4.88
N LEU A 220 3.94 9.36 5.41
CA LEU A 220 4.89 8.45 4.77
C LEU A 220 4.30 7.05 4.59
N SER A 221 3.64 6.51 5.60
CA SER A 221 2.94 5.23 5.49
C SER A 221 1.90 5.25 4.37
N ALA A 222 1.13 6.33 4.25
CA ALA A 222 0.18 6.49 3.15
C ALA A 222 0.88 6.56 1.78
N LEU A 223 1.99 7.28 1.69
CA LEU A 223 2.79 7.40 0.46
C LEU A 223 3.40 6.05 0.03
N ASP A 224 3.83 5.20 0.97
CA ASP A 224 4.30 3.84 0.65
C ASP A 224 3.23 3.03 -0.08
N MET A 225 1.97 3.21 0.32
CA MET A 225 0.84 2.52 -0.25
C MET A 225 0.33 3.16 -1.55
N LEU A 226 0.68 4.40 -1.87
CA LEU A 226 0.22 5.12 -3.06
C LEU A 226 1.21 5.01 -4.23
N MET A 227 0.69 4.90 -5.44
CA MET A 227 1.50 5.02 -6.65
C MET A 227 1.44 6.45 -7.20
N PRO A 228 2.53 6.99 -7.80
CA PRO A 228 2.55 8.37 -8.29
C PRO A 228 1.45 8.72 -9.30
N TYR A 229 1.02 7.77 -10.12
CA TYR A 229 -0.05 7.96 -11.11
C TYR A 229 -1.45 8.00 -10.48
N GLU A 230 -1.59 7.61 -9.21
CA GLU A 230 -2.86 7.73 -8.50
C GLU A 230 -3.14 9.19 -8.11
N LEU A 231 -2.11 10.04 -8.04
CA LEU A 231 -2.22 11.45 -7.70
C LEU A 231 -2.39 12.32 -8.96
N SER A 232 -3.26 13.32 -8.86
CA SER A 232 -3.34 14.41 -9.82
C SER A 232 -2.07 15.26 -9.80
N HIS A 233 -1.91 16.14 -10.78
CA HIS A 233 -0.77 17.06 -10.81
C HIS A 233 -0.70 17.96 -9.57
N THR A 234 -1.84 18.50 -9.13
CA THR A 234 -1.94 19.34 -7.93
C THR A 234 -1.60 18.56 -6.67
N GLU A 235 -2.13 17.35 -6.53
CA GLU A 235 -1.86 16.48 -5.37
C GLU A 235 -0.37 16.10 -5.31
N ASN A 236 0.25 15.77 -6.45
CA ASN A 236 1.70 15.51 -6.52
C ASN A 236 2.52 16.73 -6.11
N GLN A 237 2.12 17.93 -6.51
CA GLN A 237 2.81 19.16 -6.10
C GLN A 237 2.75 19.36 -4.58
N GLN A 238 1.58 19.15 -3.97
CA GLN A 238 1.43 19.24 -2.51
C GLN A 238 2.28 18.21 -1.76
N VAL A 239 2.31 16.96 -2.23
CA VAL A 239 3.15 15.91 -1.65
C VAL A 239 4.63 16.26 -1.76
N THR A 240 5.08 16.69 -2.95
CA THR A 240 6.49 17.03 -3.16
C THR A 240 6.94 18.27 -2.37
N ASP A 241 6.08 19.28 -2.23
CA ASP A 241 6.37 20.47 -1.40
C ASP A 241 6.47 20.10 0.08
N ARG A 242 5.57 19.23 0.56
CA ARG A 242 5.64 18.68 1.92
C ARG A 242 6.93 17.92 2.16
N LEU A 243 7.29 16.99 1.27
CA LEU A 243 8.49 16.17 1.40
C LEU A 243 9.77 17.02 1.40
N LYS A 244 9.82 18.09 0.58
CA LYS A 244 10.92 19.06 0.61
C LYS A 244 11.02 19.77 1.97
N ALA A 245 9.90 20.27 2.48
CA ALA A 245 9.87 20.91 3.80
C ALA A 245 10.31 19.94 4.92
N ALA A 246 9.93 18.66 4.83
CA ALA A 246 10.38 17.63 5.75
C ALA A 246 11.90 17.41 5.65
N ILE A 247 12.47 17.32 4.45
CA ILE A 247 13.93 17.20 4.24
C ILE A 247 14.65 18.39 4.88
N ASP A 248 14.17 19.62 4.64
CA ASP A 248 14.78 20.86 5.13
C ASP A 248 14.71 21.00 6.67
N SER A 249 13.74 20.36 7.31
CA SER A 249 13.52 20.41 8.77
C SER A 249 13.95 19.16 9.52
N SER A 250 14.21 18.05 8.82
CA SER A 250 14.54 16.75 9.41
C SER A 250 15.92 16.70 10.08
N GLU A 251 16.02 15.87 11.11
CA GLU A 251 17.32 15.34 11.55
C GLU A 251 17.90 14.45 10.43
N SER A 252 19.23 14.42 10.30
CA SER A 252 19.92 13.82 9.15
C SER A 252 19.60 12.35 8.87
N ALA A 253 19.06 11.61 9.85
CA ALA A 253 18.80 10.17 9.76
C ALA A 253 17.58 9.82 8.88
N ASP A 254 16.50 10.61 8.93
CA ASP A 254 15.27 10.32 8.17
C ASP A 254 15.26 10.97 6.79
N SER A 255 16.11 12.00 6.62
CA SER A 255 16.26 12.78 5.39
C SER A 255 16.41 11.92 4.11
N PRO A 256 17.21 10.82 4.09
CA PRO A 256 17.31 9.95 2.91
C PRO A 256 15.99 9.27 2.54
N TYR A 257 15.17 8.87 3.51
CA TYR A 257 13.89 8.23 3.23
C TYR A 257 12.87 9.23 2.66
N TYR A 258 12.76 10.43 3.23
CA TYR A 258 11.97 11.51 2.65
C TYR A 258 12.42 11.85 1.22
N PHE A 259 13.74 11.90 0.99
CA PHE A 259 14.30 12.14 -0.34
C PHE A 259 13.94 11.03 -1.34
N SER A 260 13.95 9.76 -0.92
CA SER A 260 13.51 8.65 -1.78
C SER A 260 12.05 8.78 -2.21
N GLN A 261 11.16 9.19 -1.29
CA GLN A 261 9.75 9.46 -1.62
C GLN A 261 9.64 10.70 -2.51
N LEU A 262 10.43 11.76 -2.25
CA LEU A 262 10.42 12.97 -3.06
C LEU A 262 10.78 12.65 -4.51
N LEU A 263 11.82 11.85 -4.75
CA LEU A 263 12.16 11.37 -6.09
C LEU A 263 11.00 10.58 -6.70
N ARG A 264 10.42 9.63 -5.97
CA ARG A 264 9.34 8.77 -6.45
C ARG A 264 8.11 9.57 -6.94
N PHE A 265 7.69 10.60 -6.21
CA PHE A 265 6.51 11.41 -6.53
C PHE A 265 6.80 12.64 -7.40
N SER A 266 8.08 12.93 -7.68
CA SER A 266 8.47 14.00 -8.60
C SER A 266 8.26 13.64 -10.07
N SER A 267 8.00 14.66 -10.91
CA SER A 267 8.01 14.51 -12.37
C SER A 267 9.42 14.21 -12.90
N SER A 268 9.55 13.73 -14.15
CA SER A 268 10.85 13.41 -14.76
C SER A 268 11.82 14.62 -14.71
N THR A 269 11.36 15.81 -15.09
CA THR A 269 12.17 17.04 -15.01
C THR A 269 12.56 17.40 -13.57
N GLN A 270 11.64 17.28 -12.62
CA GLN A 270 11.95 17.54 -11.21
C GLN A 270 12.95 16.52 -10.65
N ARG A 271 12.82 15.23 -11.01
CA ARG A 271 13.75 14.18 -10.57
C ARG A 271 15.17 14.44 -11.07
N GLU A 272 15.32 14.82 -12.35
CA GLU A 272 16.63 15.17 -12.91
C GLU A 272 17.23 16.37 -12.17
N GLN A 273 16.45 17.44 -11.95
CA GLN A 273 16.92 18.62 -11.25
C GLN A 273 17.34 18.28 -9.81
N LEU A 274 16.51 17.55 -9.06
CA LEU A 274 16.81 17.10 -7.69
C LEU A 274 18.10 16.27 -7.64
N ALA A 275 18.29 15.38 -8.62
CA ALA A 275 19.48 14.56 -8.73
C ALA A 275 20.74 15.41 -8.97
N LEU A 276 20.67 16.37 -9.90
CA LEU A 276 21.79 17.27 -10.20
C LEU A 276 22.11 18.19 -9.02
N ASP A 277 21.10 18.75 -8.36
CA ASP A 277 21.28 19.60 -7.18
C ASP A 277 21.97 18.82 -6.06
N THR A 278 21.59 17.57 -5.85
CA THR A 278 22.18 16.69 -4.83
C THR A 278 23.62 16.27 -5.19
N PHE A 279 23.91 15.98 -6.46
CA PHE A 279 25.27 15.68 -6.88
C PHE A 279 26.22 16.87 -6.80
N ASN A 280 25.71 18.08 -7.04
CA ASN A 280 26.50 19.32 -7.07
C ASN A 280 26.55 20.06 -5.72
N ALA A 281 25.82 19.60 -4.71
CA ALA A 281 25.82 20.20 -3.38
C ALA A 281 27.23 20.15 -2.74
N THR A 282 27.64 21.24 -2.11
CA THR A 282 28.96 21.35 -1.46
C THR A 282 29.11 20.40 -0.28
N ASP A 283 28.02 20.15 0.46
CA ASP A 283 27.93 19.20 1.57
C ASP A 283 27.00 18.04 1.21
N ALA A 284 27.25 17.41 0.05
CA ALA A 284 26.35 16.40 -0.48
C ALA A 284 26.18 15.21 0.47
N ASN A 285 24.92 14.84 0.74
CA ASN A 285 24.58 13.67 1.53
C ASN A 285 24.82 12.39 0.71
N THR A 286 25.82 11.60 1.13
CA THR A 286 26.22 10.35 0.46
C THR A 286 25.05 9.37 0.29
N SER A 287 24.14 9.27 1.26
CA SER A 287 22.98 8.39 1.17
C SER A 287 22.00 8.85 0.08
N MET A 288 21.75 10.16 -0.05
CA MET A 288 20.89 10.69 -1.11
C MET A 288 21.51 10.52 -2.50
N GLN A 289 22.82 10.75 -2.63
CA GLN A 289 23.57 10.48 -3.86
C GLN A 289 23.50 9.00 -4.26
N SER A 290 23.59 8.09 -3.29
CA SER A 290 23.44 6.65 -3.51
C SER A 290 22.02 6.30 -3.98
N ILE A 291 20.97 6.87 -3.37
CA ILE A 291 19.57 6.71 -3.80
C ILE A 291 19.36 7.15 -5.25
N ILE A 292 19.99 8.24 -5.68
CA ILE A 292 19.93 8.71 -7.08
C ILE A 292 20.54 7.66 -8.01
N MET A 293 21.73 7.15 -7.68
CA MET A 293 22.40 6.11 -8.50
C MET A 293 21.54 4.83 -8.58
N ASP A 294 20.93 4.42 -7.47
CA ASP A 294 20.02 3.28 -7.45
C ASP A 294 18.74 3.53 -8.26
N SER A 295 18.22 4.76 -8.26
CA SER A 295 17.07 5.15 -9.08
C SER A 295 17.39 5.12 -10.58
N ILE A 296 18.61 5.52 -10.98
CA ILE A 296 19.08 5.36 -12.36
C ILE A 296 19.21 3.87 -12.70
N GLN A 297 19.74 3.06 -11.77
CA GLN A 297 19.86 1.62 -11.96
C GLN A 297 18.49 0.94 -12.08
N ALA A 298 17.50 1.35 -11.30
CA ALA A 298 16.14 0.83 -11.38
C ALA A 298 15.37 1.31 -12.62
N GLY A 299 15.87 2.35 -13.32
CA GLY A 299 15.20 2.99 -14.45
C GLY A 299 14.03 3.89 -14.04
N THR A 300 13.97 4.30 -12.78
CA THR A 300 12.96 5.24 -12.25
C THR A 300 13.40 6.69 -12.41
N LEU A 301 14.71 6.94 -12.52
CA LEU A 301 15.28 8.21 -12.98
C LEU A 301 15.84 8.04 -14.40
N ASP A 302 15.37 8.88 -15.32
CA ASP A 302 15.80 8.87 -16.70
C ASP A 302 17.27 9.26 -16.82
N ARG A 303 17.95 8.65 -17.79
CA ARG A 303 19.36 8.93 -18.09
C ARG A 303 19.46 10.22 -18.87
N SER A 304 20.38 11.09 -18.48
CA SER A 304 20.69 12.31 -19.22
C SER A 304 22.18 12.56 -19.33
N PRO A 305 22.63 13.37 -20.31
CA PRO A 305 24.03 13.77 -20.42
C PRO A 305 24.55 14.47 -19.15
N ALA A 306 23.72 15.28 -18.50
CA ALA A 306 24.10 15.99 -17.27
C ALA A 306 24.33 15.02 -16.10
N LEU A 307 23.46 14.02 -15.94
CA LEU A 307 23.65 12.97 -14.93
C LEU A 307 24.87 12.11 -15.23
N LYS A 308 25.13 11.80 -16.51
CA LYS A 308 26.34 11.09 -16.94
C LYS A 308 27.58 11.88 -16.51
N GLU A 309 27.66 13.17 -16.79
CA GLU A 309 28.78 14.03 -16.41
C GLU A 309 28.97 14.10 -14.89
N ALA A 310 27.89 14.26 -14.12
CA ALA A 310 27.96 14.25 -12.65
C ALA A 310 28.54 12.93 -12.11
N LEU A 311 28.12 11.79 -12.66
CA LEU A 311 28.67 10.49 -12.29
C LEU A 311 30.15 10.34 -12.69
N PHE A 312 30.58 10.88 -13.83
CA PHE A 312 31.99 10.90 -14.21
C PHE A 312 32.84 11.68 -13.19
N ASN A 313 32.34 12.81 -12.71
CA ASN A 313 33.03 13.61 -11.70
C ASN A 313 33.22 12.83 -10.39
N ILE A 314 32.21 12.05 -9.97
CA ILE A 314 32.31 11.18 -8.79
C ILE A 314 33.26 10.00 -9.06
N ALA A 315 33.13 9.33 -10.21
CA ALA A 315 33.93 8.17 -10.58
C ALA A 315 35.44 8.47 -10.68
N LYS A 316 35.81 9.71 -11.00
CA LYS A 316 37.21 10.17 -11.10
C LYS A 316 37.85 10.52 -9.76
N GLN A 317 37.07 10.62 -8.68
CA GLN A 317 37.60 10.95 -7.35
C GLN A 317 37.98 9.67 -6.59
N ASP A 318 39.28 9.35 -6.50
CA ASP A 318 39.78 8.08 -5.93
C ASP A 318 39.52 7.87 -4.44
N GLN A 319 39.16 8.92 -3.71
CA GLN A 319 38.81 8.84 -2.29
C GLN A 319 37.30 9.02 -2.05
N ASN A 320 36.49 9.11 -3.10
CA ASN A 320 35.05 9.27 -2.95
C ASN A 320 34.40 7.93 -2.59
N GLN A 321 33.59 7.91 -1.52
CA GLN A 321 32.93 6.70 -1.02
C GLN A 321 31.97 6.07 -2.04
N LEU A 322 31.41 6.86 -2.96
CA LEU A 322 30.49 6.41 -4.00
C LEU A 322 31.18 6.13 -5.34
N GLN A 323 32.51 6.22 -5.41
CA GLN A 323 33.25 6.03 -6.65
C GLN A 323 32.86 4.75 -7.39
N GLN A 324 32.81 3.62 -6.68
CA GLN A 324 32.50 2.31 -7.27
C GLN A 324 31.05 2.23 -7.75
N GLN A 325 30.10 2.78 -6.99
CA GLN A 325 28.69 2.82 -7.40
C GLN A 325 28.49 3.72 -8.62
N ALA A 326 29.20 4.85 -8.70
CA ALA A 326 29.19 5.73 -9.87
C ALA A 326 29.77 5.05 -11.10
N LEU A 327 30.93 4.38 -10.97
CA LEU A 327 31.54 3.57 -12.04
C LEU A 327 30.59 2.48 -12.54
N TYR A 328 30.00 1.73 -11.63
CA TYR A 328 29.03 0.69 -11.96
C TYR A 328 27.82 1.27 -12.69
N THR A 329 27.24 2.34 -12.16
CA THR A 329 26.08 3.01 -12.79
C THR A 329 26.41 3.50 -14.20
N LEU A 330 27.59 4.11 -14.41
CA LEU A 330 28.07 4.52 -15.73
C LEU A 330 28.18 3.33 -16.69
N LEU A 331 28.88 2.27 -16.29
CA LEU A 331 29.16 1.11 -17.16
C LEU A 331 27.90 0.35 -17.57
N TYR A 332 26.89 0.27 -16.69
CA TYR A 332 25.72 -0.57 -16.91
C TYR A 332 24.46 0.17 -17.38
N ARG A 333 24.42 1.50 -17.19
CA ARG A 333 23.24 2.29 -17.55
C ARG A 333 23.51 3.31 -18.64
N PHE A 334 24.75 3.74 -18.86
CA PHE A 334 25.05 4.75 -19.88
C PHE A 334 25.82 4.16 -21.06
N ASP A 335 25.52 4.65 -22.25
CA ASP A 335 26.36 4.38 -23.42
C ASP A 335 27.65 5.20 -23.29
N LEU A 336 28.78 4.51 -23.17
CA LEU A 336 30.09 5.13 -23.06
C LEU A 336 30.83 5.04 -24.39
N SER A 337 31.40 6.15 -24.84
CA SER A 337 32.38 6.14 -25.91
C SER A 337 33.66 5.42 -25.47
N HIS A 338 34.52 5.07 -26.44
CA HIS A 338 35.79 4.40 -26.14
C HIS A 338 36.69 5.26 -25.24
N ASP A 339 36.75 6.57 -25.49
CA ASP A 339 37.55 7.50 -24.70
C ASP A 339 37.00 7.62 -23.27
N GLU A 340 35.69 7.77 -23.12
CA GLU A 340 35.03 7.81 -21.81
C GLU A 340 35.25 6.53 -21.01
N TYR A 341 35.16 5.36 -21.65
CA TYR A 341 35.45 4.09 -21.01
C TYR A 341 36.92 4.02 -20.54
N ASN A 342 37.87 4.41 -21.38
CA ASN A 342 39.29 4.43 -21.03
C ASN A 342 39.59 5.40 -19.88
N ASP A 343 38.87 6.53 -19.82
CA ASP A 343 39.06 7.57 -18.82
C ASP A 343 38.65 7.14 -17.40
N ILE A 344 37.68 6.21 -17.28
CA ILE A 344 37.26 5.65 -15.98
C ILE A 344 37.87 4.27 -15.67
N SER A 345 38.51 3.63 -16.65
CA SER A 345 39.13 2.31 -16.51
C SER A 345 40.66 2.35 -16.39
N ARG A 346 41.33 3.43 -16.81
CA ARG A 346 42.77 3.59 -16.60
C ARG A 346 43.09 3.51 -15.11
N ASP A 347 44.07 2.66 -14.80
CA ASP A 347 44.61 2.42 -13.45
C ASP A 347 43.66 1.80 -12.41
N LYS A 348 42.42 1.45 -12.82
CA LYS A 348 41.43 0.78 -11.96
C LYS A 348 41.25 -0.66 -12.43
N ASN A 349 41.57 -1.61 -11.57
CA ASN A 349 41.30 -3.02 -11.82
C ASN A 349 39.79 -3.25 -11.68
N LEU A 350 39.03 -2.87 -12.71
CA LEU A 350 37.58 -3.01 -12.81
C LEU A 350 37.24 -4.50 -12.92
N ASN A 351 37.33 -5.20 -11.80
CA ASN A 351 36.97 -6.60 -11.72
C ASN A 351 35.44 -6.69 -11.61
N ILE A 352 34.79 -6.52 -12.76
CA ILE A 352 33.34 -6.46 -12.94
C ILE A 352 32.63 -7.76 -12.47
N GLU A 353 33.39 -8.84 -12.22
CA GLU A 353 32.87 -10.14 -11.78
C GLU A 353 32.69 -10.31 -10.25
N ASN A 354 33.11 -9.36 -9.40
CA ASN A 354 33.08 -9.56 -7.94
C ASN A 354 32.24 -8.53 -7.13
N SER A 355 31.44 -7.70 -7.79
CA SER A 355 30.42 -6.89 -7.10
C SER A 355 29.25 -7.76 -6.67
N ARG A 356 29.45 -8.57 -5.63
CA ARG A 356 28.35 -9.29 -4.95
C ARG A 356 27.53 -8.28 -4.16
N PHE A 357 26.24 -8.20 -4.47
CA PHE A 357 25.20 -7.83 -3.52
C PHE A 357 24.95 -9.00 -2.57
#